data_AF-A0A432IS32-F1
#
_entry.id   AF-A0A432IS32-F1
#
_cell.length_a   1.000
_cell.length_b   1.000
_cell.length_c   1.000
_cell.angle_alpha   90.00
_cell.angle_beta   90.00
_cell.angle_gamma   90.00
#
_symmetry.space_group_name_H-M   'P 1'
#
loop_
_entity.id
_entity.type
_entity.pdbx_description
1 polymer ?
#
loop_
_entity_poly.entity_id
_entity_poly.type
_entity_poly.pdbx_seq_one_letter_code
_entity_poly.pdbx_strand_id
1 'polypeptide(L)'
;MKKKWIVYLFLFFLFKILSAQNKHILYDFDEIPQTLMLNPGAVVSFDKHFGVPLLSNIYFQFGATNKNMTYNNVLADSDGITDMLSNVYKYNLSDKDIFKLDQRIEVLNAGLRFKNPKYYLSFGMYEEIYGYASYPKDLADFFYNGDYGQTGNIRFDTKTNFGNINFIGSLTGIFHVGISNQITQKINVGIRLKLIS
;
A
#
# COMPACT_ATOMS: atom_id res chain seq x y z
N MET A 1 -28.41 37.06 -1.57
CA MET A 1 -27.03 36.78 -1.09
C MET A 1 -26.93 35.56 -0.17
N LYS A 2 -27.88 35.28 0.74
CA LYS A 2 -27.79 34.19 1.74
C LYS A 2 -27.75 32.75 1.18
N LYS A 3 -28.39 32.47 0.03
CA LYS A 3 -28.41 31.11 -0.58
C LYS A 3 -27.04 30.65 -1.12
N LYS A 4 -26.17 31.57 -1.56
CA LYS A 4 -24.83 31.23 -2.08
C LYS A 4 -23.91 30.71 -0.97
N TRP A 5 -24.05 31.24 0.25
CA TRP A 5 -23.27 30.81 1.41
C TRP A 5 -23.58 29.37 1.81
N ILE A 6 -24.84 28.94 1.70
CA ILE A 6 -25.24 27.54 1.98
C ILE A 6 -24.59 26.58 0.98
N VAL A 7 -24.50 26.97 -0.29
CA VAL A 7 -23.83 26.16 -1.33
C VAL A 7 -22.33 26.04 -1.06
N TYR A 8 -21.66 27.13 -0.68
CA TYR A 8 -20.24 27.08 -0.31
C TYR A 8 -19.97 26.25 0.94
N LEU A 9 -20.85 26.33 1.93
CA LEU A 9 -20.77 25.56 3.17
C LEU A 9 -20.99 24.06 2.90
N PHE A 10 -21.94 23.72 2.03
CA PHE A 10 -22.16 22.35 1.56
C PHE A 10 -20.97 21.79 0.76
N LEU A 11 -20.39 22.58 -0.15
CA LEU A 11 -19.17 22.21 -0.89
C LEU A 11 -17.96 22.00 0.05
N PHE A 12 -17.84 22.81 1.11
CA PHE A 12 -16.78 22.66 2.11
C PHE A 12 -16.93 21.37 2.92
N PHE A 13 -18.16 20.97 3.26
CA PHE A 13 -18.42 19.68 3.94
C PHE A 13 -18.19 18.48 3.01
N LEU A 14 -18.48 18.59 1.71
CA LEU A 14 -18.16 17.54 0.73
C LEU A 14 -16.66 17.29 0.59
N PHE A 15 -15.83 18.33 0.70
CA PHE A 15 -14.36 18.19 0.65
C PHE A 15 -13.79 17.30 1.75
N LYS A 16 -14.44 17.23 2.92
CA LYS A 16 -14.00 16.39 4.05
C LYS A 16 -14.18 14.88 3.81
N ILE A 17 -15.02 14.50 2.85
CA ILE A 17 -15.38 13.10 2.55
C ILE A 17 -14.52 12.53 1.41
N LEU A 18 -13.76 13.38 0.71
CA LEU A 18 -12.89 13.00 -0.39
C LEU A 18 -11.52 12.52 0.12
N SER A 19 -11.50 11.38 0.81
CA SER A 19 -10.26 10.60 0.97
C SER A 19 -10.18 9.58 -0.15
N ALA A 20 -9.63 10.00 -1.30
CA ALA A 20 -9.54 9.16 -2.49
C ALA A 20 -8.10 9.10 -3.01
N GLN A 21 -7.16 8.61 -2.21
CA GLN A 21 -5.87 8.17 -2.73
C GLN A 21 -5.31 7.04 -1.86
N ASN A 22 -5.45 5.81 -2.36
CA ASN A 22 -4.92 4.60 -1.70
C ASN A 22 -3.50 4.25 -2.19
N LYS A 23 -2.97 4.92 -3.23
CA LYS A 23 -1.65 4.66 -3.79
C LYS A 23 -0.94 5.97 -4.06
N HIS A 24 0.27 6.12 -3.50
CA HIS A 24 1.10 7.34 -3.57
C HIS A 24 1.76 7.54 -4.95
N ILE A 25 0.97 7.50 -6.03
CA ILE A 25 1.38 8.07 -7.31
C ILE A 25 0.43 9.24 -7.57
N LEU A 26 1.01 10.44 -7.61
CA LEU A 26 0.28 11.68 -7.83
C LEU A 26 -0.27 11.68 -9.26
N TYR A 27 -1.54 12.02 -9.40
CA TYR A 27 -2.11 12.50 -10.67
C TYR A 27 -1.25 13.71 -11.11
N ASP A 28 -0.78 13.76 -12.36
CA ASP A 28 0.10 14.80 -12.97
C ASP A 28 1.58 14.42 -13.21
N PHE A 29 1.98 13.15 -13.02
CA PHE A 29 3.28 12.65 -13.51
C PHE A 29 3.20 12.16 -14.97
N ASP A 30 2.81 13.00 -15.92
CA ASP A 30 2.58 12.59 -17.31
C ASP A 30 3.85 12.08 -18.03
N GLU A 31 5.03 12.38 -17.47
CA GLU A 31 6.32 12.02 -18.08
C GLU A 31 6.88 10.66 -17.65
N ILE A 32 6.26 9.97 -16.68
CA ILE A 32 6.78 8.68 -16.18
C ILE A 32 5.96 7.48 -16.70
N PRO A 33 6.60 6.35 -17.06
CA PRO A 33 5.89 5.15 -17.52
C PRO A 33 4.84 4.60 -16.55
N GLN A 34 5.02 4.81 -15.25
CA GLN A 34 4.12 4.36 -14.18
C GLN A 34 2.73 4.99 -14.31
N THR A 35 2.60 6.15 -14.96
CA THR A 35 1.30 6.80 -15.20
C THR A 35 0.40 5.98 -16.10
N LEU A 36 0.97 5.24 -17.06
CA LEU A 36 0.19 4.30 -17.86
C LEU A 36 -0.47 3.23 -16.98
N MET A 37 0.17 2.84 -15.86
CA MET A 37 -0.38 1.84 -14.92
C MET A 37 -1.64 2.30 -14.20
N LEU A 38 -1.74 3.61 -13.97
CA LEU A 38 -2.94 4.24 -13.41
C LEU A 38 -3.97 4.52 -14.50
N ASN A 39 -3.54 5.04 -15.65
CA ASN A 39 -4.38 5.42 -16.77
C ASN A 39 -3.74 5.01 -18.12
N PRO A 40 -4.24 3.97 -18.81
CA PRO A 40 -3.70 3.57 -20.11
C PRO A 40 -3.91 4.62 -21.22
N GLY A 41 -4.84 5.56 -21.03
CA GLY A 41 -5.07 6.70 -21.94
C GLY A 41 -4.22 7.94 -21.62
N ALA A 42 -3.28 7.87 -20.68
CA ALA A 42 -2.37 8.98 -20.40
C ALA A 42 -1.48 9.30 -21.61
N VAL A 43 -1.22 10.58 -21.86
CA VAL A 43 -0.35 11.02 -22.96
C VAL A 43 1.08 10.60 -22.66
N VAL A 44 1.71 9.92 -23.61
CA VAL A 44 3.08 9.44 -23.48
C VAL A 44 4.02 10.43 -24.18
N SER A 45 4.99 10.99 -23.45
CA SER A 45 5.98 11.93 -24.00
C SER A 45 7.24 11.24 -24.57
N PHE A 46 7.47 9.97 -24.23
CA PHE A 46 8.65 9.19 -24.64
C PHE A 46 8.36 8.20 -25.78
N ASP A 47 9.41 7.73 -26.45
CA ASP A 47 9.30 6.74 -27.53
C ASP A 47 9.52 5.31 -27.07
N LYS A 48 10.32 5.10 -26.03
CA LYS A 48 10.61 3.78 -25.46
C LYS A 48 10.86 3.94 -23.97
N HIS A 49 10.54 2.91 -23.20
CA HIS A 49 11.01 2.79 -21.83
C HIS A 49 11.29 1.34 -21.47
N PHE A 50 12.14 1.17 -20.47
CA PHE A 50 12.41 -0.08 -19.80
C PHE A 50 12.57 0.22 -18.31
N GLY A 51 11.74 -0.40 -17.49
CA GLY A 51 11.82 -0.37 -16.04
C GLY A 51 12.94 -1.28 -15.56
N VAL A 52 13.62 -0.88 -14.48
CA VAL A 52 14.62 -1.73 -13.84
C VAL A 52 13.87 -2.75 -12.97
N PRO A 53 13.98 -4.06 -13.28
CA PRO A 53 13.31 -5.09 -12.51
C PRO A 53 13.49 -4.92 -11.00
N LEU A 54 12.40 -5.07 -10.25
CA LEU A 54 12.34 -4.96 -8.80
C LEU A 54 12.63 -3.56 -8.22
N LEU A 55 12.96 -2.56 -9.04
CA LEU A 55 13.36 -1.22 -8.58
C LEU A 55 12.51 -0.08 -9.14
N SER A 56 11.86 -0.23 -10.30
CA SER A 56 11.17 0.89 -10.97
C SER A 56 9.81 1.27 -10.39
N ASN A 57 9.15 0.41 -9.62
CA ASN A 57 7.87 0.73 -8.98
C ASN A 57 7.64 -0.15 -7.74
N ILE A 58 8.36 0.18 -6.66
CA ILE A 58 8.20 -0.45 -5.35
C ILE A 58 7.17 0.35 -4.56
N TYR A 59 6.10 -0.31 -4.14
CA TYR A 59 5.15 0.22 -3.19
C TYR A 59 5.13 -0.71 -1.97
N PHE A 60 5.20 -0.11 -0.79
CA PHE A 60 5.14 -0.83 0.47
C PHE A 60 4.38 0.03 1.49
N GLN A 61 3.40 -0.58 2.13
CA GLN A 61 2.64 0.01 3.21
C GLN A 61 2.48 -1.03 4.33
N PHE A 62 2.82 -0.61 5.54
CA PHE A 62 2.63 -1.40 6.75
C PHE A 62 1.96 -0.55 7.83
N GLY A 63 0.98 -1.11 8.53
CA GLY A 63 0.30 -0.42 9.62
C GLY A 63 -0.57 -1.34 10.46
N ALA A 64 -1.11 -0.82 11.57
CA ALA A 64 -2.09 -1.52 12.39
C ALA A 64 -3.46 -0.82 12.33
N THR A 65 -4.53 -1.54 12.67
CA THR A 65 -5.86 -0.96 12.88
C THR A 65 -5.84 0.13 13.97
N ASN A 66 -4.92 0.01 14.94
CA ASN A 66 -4.73 1.03 15.95
C ASN A 66 -4.07 2.29 15.35
N LYS A 67 -4.82 3.40 15.36
CA LYS A 67 -4.43 4.69 14.77
C LYS A 67 -3.15 5.29 15.38
N ASN A 68 -2.77 4.88 16.59
CA ASN A 68 -1.57 5.40 17.26
C ASN A 68 -0.28 4.69 16.82
N MET A 69 -0.39 3.51 16.19
CA MET A 69 0.75 2.75 15.71
C MET A 69 0.98 3.00 14.22
N THR A 70 1.97 3.85 13.92
CA THR A 70 2.47 4.08 12.55
C THR A 70 3.91 3.59 12.47
N TYR A 71 4.36 3.16 11.29
CA TYR A 71 5.75 2.74 11.05
C TYR A 71 6.78 3.74 11.60
N ASN A 72 6.60 5.04 11.35
CA ASN A 72 7.49 6.09 11.87
C ASN A 72 7.62 6.09 13.39
N ASN A 73 6.52 5.79 14.10
CA ASN A 73 6.50 5.79 15.56
C ASN A 73 7.13 4.52 16.15
N VAL A 74 7.03 3.39 15.42
CA VAL A 74 7.68 2.13 15.81
C VAL A 74 9.20 2.24 15.66
N LEU A 75 9.67 2.92 14.62
CA LEU A 75 11.09 3.10 14.32
C LEU A 75 11.75 4.29 15.03
N ALA A 76 10.97 5.24 15.53
CA ALA A 76 11.51 6.39 16.25
C ALA A 76 12.36 5.93 17.44
N ASP A 77 13.58 6.47 17.53
CA ASP A 77 14.54 6.21 18.61
C ASP A 77 14.82 4.71 18.86
N SER A 78 14.84 3.90 17.80
CA SER A 78 15.19 2.48 17.88
C SER A 78 16.58 2.20 17.29
N ASP A 79 17.49 1.65 18.09
CA ASP A 79 18.83 1.25 17.65
C ASP A 79 18.86 -0.24 17.22
N GLY A 80 17.77 -0.97 17.46
CA GLY A 80 17.62 -2.36 17.03
C GLY A 80 16.19 -2.91 17.18
N ILE A 81 16.02 -4.18 16.81
CA ILE A 81 14.73 -4.89 16.81
C ILE A 81 14.08 -4.90 18.20
N THR A 82 14.88 -4.98 19.27
CA THR A 82 14.38 -4.99 20.66
C THR A 82 13.68 -3.68 21.03
N ASP A 83 14.22 -2.53 20.60
CA ASP A 83 13.62 -1.22 20.87
C ASP A 83 12.33 -1.04 20.06
N MET A 84 12.32 -1.52 18.82
CA MET A 84 11.12 -1.54 17.97
C MET A 84 10.00 -2.37 18.61
N LEU A 85 10.32 -3.58 19.10
CA LEU A 85 9.35 -4.46 19.78
C LEU A 85 8.82 -3.80 21.07
N SER A 86 9.70 -3.15 21.83
CA SER A 86 9.32 -2.41 23.03
C SER A 86 8.38 -1.24 22.69
N ASN A 87 8.63 -0.53 21.59
CA ASN A 87 7.78 0.55 21.12
C ASN A 87 6.40 0.05 20.67
N VAL A 88 6.32 -1.08 19.96
CA VAL A 88 5.04 -1.72 19.60
C VAL A 88 4.25 -2.09 20.86
N TYR A 89 4.91 -2.66 21.87
CA TYR A 89 4.27 -3.03 23.13
C TYR A 89 3.71 -1.82 23.88
N LYS A 90 4.43 -0.69 23.93
CA LYS A 90 3.99 0.56 24.57
C LYS A 90 2.68 1.11 24.01
N TYR A 91 2.30 0.77 22.78
CA TYR A 91 1.04 1.20 22.19
C TYR A 91 -0.19 0.43 22.70
N ASN A 92 -0.01 -0.56 23.58
CA ASN A 92 -1.06 -1.30 24.27
C ASN A 92 -2.17 -1.79 23.30
N LEU A 93 -1.74 -2.45 22.24
CA LEU A 93 -2.62 -3.00 21.22
C LEU A 93 -3.59 -4.02 21.85
N SER A 94 -4.83 -4.02 21.36
CA SER A 94 -5.84 -5.00 21.77
C SER A 94 -5.61 -6.32 21.02
N ASP A 95 -6.13 -7.40 21.59
CA ASP A 95 -6.39 -8.70 20.93
C ASP A 95 -7.21 -8.60 19.62
N LYS A 96 -7.89 -7.48 19.38
CA LYS A 96 -8.67 -7.18 18.17
C LYS A 96 -7.89 -6.40 17.11
N ASP A 97 -6.71 -5.90 17.44
CA ASP A 97 -5.90 -5.14 16.49
C ASP A 97 -5.28 -6.07 15.43
N ILE A 98 -5.25 -5.60 14.19
CA ILE A 98 -4.77 -6.34 13.02
C ILE A 98 -3.67 -5.53 12.36
N PHE A 99 -2.55 -6.17 12.05
CA PHE A 99 -1.52 -5.63 11.18
C PHE A 99 -1.89 -5.86 9.72
N LYS A 100 -1.64 -4.84 8.91
CA LYS A 100 -1.87 -4.84 7.47
C LYS A 100 -0.53 -4.64 6.77
N LEU A 101 -0.30 -5.45 5.75
CA LEU A 101 0.83 -5.35 4.82
C LEU A 101 0.26 -5.29 3.40
N ASP A 102 0.62 -4.25 2.66
CA ASP A 102 0.32 -4.09 1.24
C ASP A 102 1.63 -3.77 0.52
N GLN A 103 2.04 -4.65 -0.38
CA GLN A 103 3.25 -4.50 -1.16
C GLN A 103 2.94 -4.71 -2.63
N ARG A 104 3.52 -3.87 -3.48
CA ARG A 104 3.60 -4.12 -4.92
C ARG A 104 5.04 -3.98 -5.36
N ILE A 105 5.50 -4.95 -6.14
CA ILE A 105 6.83 -4.93 -6.74
C ILE A 105 6.67 -5.14 -8.24
N GLU A 106 7.21 -4.22 -9.03
CA GLU A 106 7.27 -4.36 -10.47
C GLU A 106 8.46 -5.23 -10.88
N VAL A 107 8.18 -6.34 -11.56
CA VAL A 107 9.19 -7.29 -12.03
C VAL A 107 9.67 -6.91 -13.43
N LEU A 108 8.76 -6.48 -14.29
CA LEU A 108 9.05 -6.07 -15.66
C LEU A 108 8.14 -4.90 -16.04
N ASN A 109 8.68 -3.92 -16.73
CA ASN A 109 7.89 -2.88 -17.38
C ASN A 109 8.63 -2.38 -18.61
N ALA A 110 7.96 -2.39 -19.75
CA ALA A 110 8.56 -1.96 -20.99
C ALA A 110 7.49 -1.40 -21.94
N GLY A 111 7.94 -0.57 -22.87
CA GLY A 111 7.05 -0.06 -23.90
C GLY A 111 7.79 0.59 -25.04
N LEU A 112 7.07 0.69 -26.16
CA LEU A 112 7.57 1.22 -27.41
C LEU A 112 6.47 1.92 -28.19
N ARG A 113 6.83 3.07 -28.76
CA ARG A 113 6.02 3.78 -29.75
C ARG A 113 6.17 3.07 -31.09
N PHE A 114 5.04 2.88 -31.78
CA PHE A 114 5.05 2.31 -33.12
C PHE A 114 5.57 3.33 -34.15
N LYS A 115 5.85 2.84 -35.37
CA LYS A 115 6.21 3.73 -36.51
C LYS A 115 5.18 4.83 -36.75
N ASN A 116 3.90 4.52 -36.53
CA ASN A 116 2.87 5.55 -36.46
C ASN A 116 2.89 6.16 -35.04
N PRO A 117 3.29 7.43 -34.87
CA PRO A 117 3.57 8.02 -33.57
C PRO A 117 2.33 8.17 -32.68
N LYS A 118 1.13 7.96 -33.26
CA LYS A 118 -0.15 7.95 -32.53
C LYS A 118 -0.29 6.76 -31.59
N TYR A 119 0.38 5.63 -31.88
CA TYR A 119 0.21 4.40 -31.12
C TYR A 119 1.42 4.12 -30.22
N TYR A 120 1.12 3.76 -28.98
CA TYR A 120 2.11 3.39 -27.98
C TYR A 120 1.74 2.07 -27.32
N LEU A 121 2.66 1.09 -27.35
CA LEU A 121 2.50 -0.20 -26.69
C LEU A 121 3.23 -0.20 -25.36
N SER A 122 2.58 -0.71 -24.32
CA SER A 122 3.16 -0.93 -22.99
C SER A 122 2.85 -2.35 -22.54
N PHE A 123 3.79 -3.00 -21.88
CA PHE A 123 3.59 -4.30 -21.27
C PHE A 123 4.47 -4.45 -20.04
N GLY A 124 4.04 -5.28 -19.11
CA GLY A 124 4.75 -5.44 -17.85
C GLY A 124 4.17 -6.54 -16.99
N MET A 125 4.90 -6.84 -15.92
CA MET A 125 4.51 -7.78 -14.90
C MET A 125 4.84 -7.17 -13.54
N TYR A 126 3.88 -7.24 -12.63
CA TYR A 126 4.08 -6.83 -11.25
C TYR A 126 3.39 -7.83 -10.33
N GLU A 127 3.91 -7.95 -9.12
CA GLU A 127 3.38 -8.79 -8.06
C GLU A 127 2.72 -7.91 -7.01
N GLU A 128 1.58 -8.35 -6.48
CA GLU A 128 0.90 -7.73 -5.35
C GLU A 128 0.81 -8.72 -4.19
N ILE A 129 1.26 -8.29 -3.02
CA ILE A 129 1.19 -9.06 -1.77
C ILE A 129 0.31 -8.29 -0.79
N TYR A 130 -0.71 -8.95 -0.29
CA TYR A 130 -1.62 -8.45 0.74
C TYR A 130 -1.58 -9.39 1.93
N GLY A 131 -1.36 -8.85 3.13
CA GLY A 131 -1.27 -9.63 4.36
C GLY A 131 -2.04 -8.98 5.51
N TYR A 132 -2.75 -9.80 6.28
CA TYR A 132 -3.43 -9.43 7.51
C TYR A 132 -3.02 -10.38 8.62
N ALA A 133 -2.56 -9.85 9.76
CA ALA A 133 -2.17 -10.64 10.91
C ALA A 133 -2.81 -10.08 12.19
N SER A 134 -3.49 -10.90 12.98
CA SER A 134 -3.97 -10.49 14.30
C SER A 134 -2.79 -10.26 15.24
N TYR A 135 -2.86 -9.22 16.09
CA TYR A 135 -1.86 -8.96 17.11
C TYR A 135 -1.92 -10.03 18.21
N PRO A 136 -0.84 -10.80 18.44
CA PRO A 136 -0.84 -11.87 19.43
C PRO A 136 -0.57 -11.28 20.82
N LYS A 137 -1.56 -10.63 21.42
CA LYS A 137 -1.42 -9.89 22.68
C LYS A 137 -0.84 -10.74 23.81
N ASP A 138 -1.38 -11.93 24.07
CA ASP A 138 -0.91 -12.81 25.14
C ASP A 138 0.58 -13.20 24.96
N LEU A 139 1.00 -13.37 23.71
CA LEU A 139 2.40 -13.68 23.38
C LEU A 139 3.30 -12.46 23.61
N ALA A 140 2.85 -11.27 23.22
CA ALA A 140 3.58 -10.03 23.45
C ALA A 140 3.69 -9.71 24.95
N ASP A 141 2.61 -9.91 25.72
CA ASP A 141 2.60 -9.77 27.18
C ASP A 141 3.58 -10.76 27.83
N PHE A 142 3.60 -12.03 27.39
CA PHE A 142 4.55 -13.03 27.87
C PHE A 142 6.00 -12.66 27.56
N PHE A 143 6.30 -12.21 26.32
CA PHE A 143 7.66 -11.82 25.95
C PHE A 143 8.15 -10.56 26.67
N TYR A 144 7.28 -9.57 26.90
CA TYR A 144 7.69 -8.28 27.46
C TYR A 144 7.68 -8.26 28.99
N ASN A 145 6.59 -8.73 29.61
CA ASN A 145 6.48 -8.74 31.07
C ASN A 145 7.14 -9.97 31.69
N GLY A 146 7.44 -11.01 30.90
CA GLY A 146 7.77 -12.32 31.43
C GLY A 146 6.60 -12.90 32.22
N ASP A 147 6.89 -13.93 32.99
CA ASP A 147 5.96 -14.56 33.92
C ASP A 147 6.37 -14.23 35.36
N TYR A 148 6.23 -12.94 35.71
CA TYR A 148 6.50 -12.46 37.06
C TYR A 148 5.20 -12.39 37.86
N GLY A 149 4.94 -13.43 38.66
CA GLY A 149 4.05 -13.29 39.81
C GLY A 149 4.62 -12.28 40.81
N GLN A 150 3.76 -11.62 41.59
CA GLN A 150 4.13 -10.72 42.71
C GLN A 150 5.05 -11.34 43.79
N THR A 151 5.44 -12.61 43.64
CA THR A 151 6.26 -13.41 44.55
C THR A 151 7.61 -13.85 43.96
N GLY A 152 7.97 -13.46 42.73
CA GLY A 152 9.27 -13.80 42.13
C GLY A 152 9.45 -15.26 41.71
N ASN A 153 8.36 -16.04 41.67
CA ASN A 153 8.35 -17.41 41.15
C ASN A 153 7.73 -17.44 39.75
N ILE A 154 8.36 -18.21 38.85
CA ILE A 154 7.86 -18.51 37.50
C ILE A 154 6.57 -19.35 37.64
N ARG A 155 5.42 -18.81 37.23
CA ARG A 155 4.12 -19.48 37.21
C ARG A 155 3.70 -19.80 35.77
N PHE A 156 3.98 -21.02 35.31
CA PHE A 156 3.47 -21.58 34.05
C PHE A 156 1.92 -21.79 34.01
N ASP A 157 1.14 -20.92 34.65
CA ASP A 157 -0.32 -20.95 34.80
C ASP A 157 -0.98 -19.73 34.15
N THR A 158 -0.34 -19.16 33.13
CA THR A 158 -1.08 -18.37 32.15
C THR A 158 -1.57 -19.34 31.10
N LYS A 159 -2.90 -19.53 31.01
CA LYS A 159 -3.55 -20.13 29.84
C LYS A 159 -3.31 -19.20 28.65
N THR A 160 -2.10 -19.19 28.10
CA THR A 160 -1.78 -18.45 26.87
C THR A 160 -2.65 -19.05 25.78
N ASN A 161 -3.68 -18.34 25.36
CA ASN A 161 -4.60 -18.83 24.37
C ASN A 161 -4.04 -18.51 22.98
N PHE A 162 -3.24 -19.43 22.45
CA PHE A 162 -2.70 -19.32 21.09
C PHE A 162 -3.77 -19.40 19.99
N GLY A 163 -5.03 -19.67 20.34
CA GLY A 163 -6.14 -19.85 19.39
C GLY A 163 -6.57 -18.59 18.62
N ASN A 164 -6.08 -17.40 19.01
CA ASN A 164 -6.45 -16.13 18.36
C ASN A 164 -5.40 -15.61 17.36
N ILE A 165 -4.33 -16.37 17.10
CA ILE A 165 -3.32 -16.00 16.10
C ILE A 165 -3.83 -16.38 14.72
N ASN A 166 -4.33 -15.38 13.98
CA ASN A 166 -4.80 -15.56 12.61
C ASN A 166 -3.92 -14.76 11.65
N PHE A 167 -3.49 -15.41 10.57
CA PHE A 167 -2.78 -14.80 9.47
C PHE A 167 -3.47 -15.15 8.16
N ILE A 168 -3.79 -14.14 7.35
CA ILE A 168 -4.35 -14.30 6.02
C ILE A 168 -3.47 -13.52 5.05
N GLY A 169 -2.97 -14.19 4.03
CA GLY A 169 -2.14 -13.60 2.98
C GLY A 169 -2.67 -13.92 1.58
N SER A 170 -2.39 -13.03 0.64
CA SER A 170 -2.60 -13.20 -0.79
C SER A 170 -1.36 -12.74 -1.53
N LEU A 171 -0.92 -13.53 -2.51
CA LEU A 171 0.12 -13.18 -3.47
C LEU A 171 -0.53 -13.31 -4.85
N THR A 172 -0.47 -12.25 -5.63
CA THR A 172 -1.11 -12.18 -6.95
C THR A 172 -0.10 -11.69 -7.99
N GLY A 173 0.11 -12.48 -9.03
CA GLY A 173 0.93 -12.10 -10.18
C GLY A 173 0.07 -11.44 -11.25
N ILE A 174 0.42 -10.24 -11.70
CA ILE A 174 -0.34 -9.52 -12.71
C ILE A 174 0.55 -9.21 -13.91
N PHE A 175 0.28 -9.88 -15.01
CA PHE A 175 0.81 -9.53 -16.32
C PHE A 175 -0.15 -8.57 -17.03
N HIS A 176 0.37 -7.55 -17.70
CA HIS A 176 -0.46 -6.61 -18.44
C HIS A 176 0.13 -6.23 -19.78
N VAL A 177 -0.76 -5.99 -20.75
CA VAL A 177 -0.44 -5.41 -22.05
C VAL A 177 -1.45 -4.31 -22.31
N GLY A 178 -0.99 -3.13 -22.68
CA GLY A 178 -1.82 -1.98 -22.97
C GLY A 178 -1.36 -1.23 -24.21
N ILE A 179 -2.32 -0.70 -24.94
CA ILE A 179 -2.10 0.16 -26.09
C ILE A 179 -2.77 1.52 -25.86
N SER A 180 -2.04 2.59 -26.16
CA SER A 180 -2.51 3.97 -26.11
C SER A 180 -2.54 4.54 -27.52
N ASN A 181 -3.57 5.32 -27.85
CA ASN A 181 -3.79 5.92 -29.16
C ASN A 181 -4.18 7.39 -29.03
N GLN A 182 -3.27 8.27 -29.46
CA GLN A 182 -3.51 9.70 -29.52
C GLN A 182 -4.32 10.06 -30.78
N ILE A 183 -5.63 10.22 -30.61
CA ILE A 183 -6.56 10.56 -31.70
C ILE A 183 -6.36 12.02 -32.11
N THR A 184 -6.28 12.92 -31.12
CA THR A 184 -6.13 14.37 -31.30
C THR A 184 -5.17 14.91 -30.23
N GLN A 185 -4.64 16.13 -30.40
CA GLN A 185 -3.80 16.79 -29.38
C GLN A 185 -4.44 16.86 -27.98
N LYS A 186 -5.78 16.82 -27.89
CA LYS A 186 -6.54 16.88 -26.63
C LYS A 186 -7.19 15.55 -26.22
N ILE A 187 -7.16 14.53 -27.09
CA ILE A 187 -7.87 13.26 -26.87
C ILE A 187 -6.88 12.11 -27.08
N ASN A 188 -6.61 11.41 -25.98
CA ASN A 188 -5.87 10.16 -25.98
C ASN A 188 -6.74 9.08 -25.33
N VAL A 189 -6.74 7.89 -25.95
CA VAL A 189 -7.54 6.76 -25.49
C VAL A 189 -6.62 5.55 -25.38
N GLY A 190 -6.74 4.79 -24.31
CA GLY A 190 -5.96 3.57 -24.15
C GLY A 190 -6.77 2.44 -23.56
N ILE A 191 -6.36 1.22 -23.90
CA ILE A 191 -6.92 -0.02 -23.39
C ILE A 191 -5.78 -0.82 -22.77
N ARG A 192 -6.07 -1.50 -21.65
CA ARG A 192 -5.14 -2.38 -20.97
C ARG A 192 -5.82 -3.69 -20.60
N LEU A 193 -5.22 -4.79 -21.01
CA LEU A 193 -5.58 -6.14 -20.62
C LEU A 193 -4.68 -6.58 -19.48
N LYS A 194 -5.26 -7.27 -18.48
CA LYS A 194 -4.56 -7.83 -17.34
C LYS A 194 -4.85 -9.32 -17.26
N LEU A 195 -3.80 -10.12 -17.14
CA LEU A 195 -3.88 -11.52 -16.77
C LEU A 195 -3.46 -11.62 -15.30
N ILE A 196 -4.33 -12.22 -14.50
CA ILE A 196 -4.18 -12.31 -13.05
C ILE A 196 -4.00 -13.79 -12.73
N SER A 197 -2.94 -14.11 -12.01
CA SER A 197 -2.62 -15.46 -11.54
C SER A 197 -2.35 -15.49 -10.04
#